data_AF-A0A2X1VHR0-F1
#
_entry.id   AF-A0A2X1VHR0-F1
#
_cell.length_a   1.000
_cell.length_b   1.000
_cell.length_c   1.000
_cell.angle_alpha   90.00
_cell.angle_beta   90.00
_cell.angle_gamma   90.00
#
_symmetry.space_group_name_H-M   'P 1'
#
loop_
_entity.id
_entity.type
_entity.pdbx_description
1 polymer ?
#
loop_
_entity_poly.entity_id
_entity_poly.type
_entity_poly.pdbx_seq_one_letter_code
_entity_poly.pdbx_strand_id
1 'polypeptide(L)'
;MSKRTFGYQIPIAIDQLFNTLLAGHADETLSARAWRMQHLKKRWALMKRMIDLIFFWQEDHCYQSYLSEKERKHYPEYYKKYNIK
;
A
#
# COMPACT_ATOMS: atom_id res chain seq x y z
N MET A 1 4.72 -22.08 -1.98
CA MET A 1 3.79 -21.30 -1.13
C MET A 1 4.62 -20.27 -0.38
N SER A 2 4.66 -19.02 -0.88
CA SER A 2 5.43 -17.97 -0.17
C SER A 2 4.80 -17.79 1.21
N LYS A 3 5.53 -18.18 2.26
CA LYS A 3 5.10 -18.06 3.66
C LYS A 3 5.14 -16.58 4.06
N ARG A 4 4.28 -15.74 3.48
CA ARG A 4 4.02 -14.42 4.07
C ARG A 4 3.21 -14.69 5.33
N THR A 5 3.92 -14.80 6.45
CA THR A 5 3.39 -15.07 7.78
C THR A 5 2.25 -14.11 8.07
N PHE A 6 1.18 -14.56 8.74
CA PHE A 6 0.03 -13.71 9.11
C PHE A 6 0.42 -12.35 9.70
N GLY A 7 1.55 -12.29 10.42
CA GLY A 7 2.12 -11.04 10.95
C GLY A 7 2.42 -9.96 9.90
N TYR A 8 2.64 -10.30 8.63
CA TYR A 8 2.82 -9.32 7.55
C TYR A 8 1.48 -8.70 7.08
N GLN A 9 0.37 -9.42 7.22
CA GLN A 9 -0.95 -8.93 6.79
C GLN A 9 -1.56 -7.94 7.76
N ILE A 10 -1.25 -8.05 9.07
CA ILE A 10 -1.81 -7.18 10.10
C ILE A 10 -1.44 -5.69 9.86
N PRO A 11 -0.16 -5.32 9.65
CA PRO A 11 0.19 -3.94 9.32
C PRO A 11 -0.49 -3.42 8.05
N ILE A 12 -0.63 -4.25 7.02
CA ILE A 12 -1.30 -3.88 5.76
C ILE A 12 -2.78 -3.61 6.00
N ALA A 13 -3.46 -4.46 6.75
CA ALA A 13 -4.87 -4.28 7.07
C ALA A 13 -5.11 -3.00 7.88
N ILE A 14 -4.22 -2.68 8.82
CA ILE A 14 -4.28 -1.42 9.58
C ILE A 14 -4.09 -0.21 8.64
N ASP A 15 -3.13 -0.29 7.72
CA ASP A 15 -2.87 0.78 6.75
C ASP A 15 -4.06 1.00 5.80
N GLN A 16 -4.63 -0.08 5.26
CA GLN A 16 -5.86 -0.08 4.46
C GLN A 16 -7.06 0.47 5.25
N LEU A 17 -7.19 0.14 6.54
CA LEU A 17 -8.22 0.70 7.42
C LEU A 17 -8.10 2.23 7.48
N PHE A 18 -6.90 2.77 7.75
CA PHE A 18 -6.71 4.23 7.73
C PHE A 18 -7.00 4.83 6.35
N ASN A 19 -6.64 4.15 5.26
CA ASN A 19 -6.98 4.63 3.93
C ASN A 19 -8.51 4.73 3.73
N THR A 20 -9.26 3.71 4.16
CA THR A 20 -10.74 3.72 4.05
C THR A 20 -11.38 4.80 4.93
N LEU A 21 -10.90 5.01 6.15
CA LEU A 21 -11.33 6.12 7.01
C LEU A 21 -11.09 7.48 6.37
N LEU A 22 -10.08 7.60 5.50
CA LEU A 22 -9.80 8.78 4.68
C LEU A 22 -10.46 8.72 3.29
N ALA A 23 -11.58 7.99 3.16
CA ALA A 23 -12.34 7.79 1.93
C ALA A 23 -11.49 7.25 0.75
N GLY A 24 -10.63 6.28 1.05
CA GLY A 24 -9.88 5.49 0.07
C GLY A 24 -10.47 4.10 -0.12
N HIS A 25 -9.88 3.30 -1.02
CA HIS A 25 -10.33 1.93 -1.27
C HIS A 25 -9.76 0.96 -0.23
N ALA A 26 -10.53 -0.09 0.08
CA ALA A 26 -10.18 -1.08 1.10
C ALA A 26 -9.03 -2.02 0.69
N ASP A 27 -8.72 -2.08 -0.60
CA ASP A 27 -7.60 -2.84 -1.16
C ASP A 27 -6.35 -1.97 -1.39
N GLU A 28 -6.43 -0.64 -1.26
CA GLU A 28 -5.29 0.27 -1.45
C GLU A 28 -4.71 0.70 -0.10
N THR A 29 -3.41 0.52 0.11
CA THR A 29 -2.68 1.13 1.23
C THR A 29 -2.62 2.66 1.12
N LEU A 30 -2.69 3.35 2.26
CA LEU A 30 -2.56 4.80 2.38
C LEU A 30 -1.22 5.29 1.80
N SER A 31 -0.13 4.57 2.03
CA SER A 31 1.18 4.86 1.44
C SER A 31 1.15 4.82 -0.10
N ALA A 32 0.51 3.81 -0.69
CA ALA A 32 0.36 3.71 -2.15
C ALA A 32 -0.52 4.84 -2.70
N ARG A 33 -1.63 5.16 -2.01
CA ARG A 33 -2.49 6.28 -2.39
C ARG A 33 -1.76 7.61 -2.31
N ALA A 34 -0.97 7.83 -1.26
CA ALA A 34 -0.16 9.04 -1.09
C ALA A 34 0.81 9.23 -2.25
N TRP A 35 1.49 8.15 -2.68
CA TRP A 35 2.34 8.17 -3.87
C TRP A 35 1.56 8.51 -5.16
N ARG A 36 0.46 7.82 -5.45
CA ARG A 36 -0.30 8.02 -6.70
C ARG A 36 -0.95 9.41 -6.78
N MET A 37 -1.38 9.94 -5.65
CA MET A 37 -2.10 11.21 -5.57
C MET A 37 -1.19 12.43 -5.37
N GLN A 38 0.12 12.24 -5.17
CA GLN A 38 1.06 13.33 -4.81
C GLN A 38 1.07 14.48 -5.83
N HIS A 39 0.91 14.19 -7.12
CA HIS A 39 0.91 15.19 -8.19
C HIS A 39 -0.46 15.86 -8.39
N LEU A 40 -1.54 15.25 -7.86
CA LEU A 40 -2.89 15.76 -8.02
C LEU A 40 -3.28 16.75 -6.92
N LYS A 41 -2.83 16.54 -5.68
CA LYS A 41 -3.12 17.45 -4.56
C LYS A 41 -1.91 17.57 -3.63
N LYS A 42 -1.54 18.82 -3.27
CA LYS A 42 -0.41 19.12 -2.36
C LYS A 42 -0.46 18.36 -1.03
N ARG A 43 -1.65 18.14 -0.47
CA ARG A 43 -1.83 17.37 0.78
C ARG A 43 -1.27 15.96 0.70
N TRP A 44 -1.33 15.33 -0.47
CA TRP A 44 -0.82 13.97 -0.67
C TRP A 44 0.69 13.94 -0.88
N ALA A 45 1.28 14.97 -1.49
CA ALA A 45 2.73 15.13 -1.52
C ALA A 45 3.30 15.32 -0.11
N LEU A 46 2.61 16.07 0.75
CA LEU A 46 2.98 16.20 2.17
C LEU A 46 2.81 14.86 2.90
N MET A 47 1.67 14.19 2.72
CA MET A 47 1.41 12.87 3.32
C MET A 47 2.49 11.85 2.94
N LYS A 48 2.86 11.75 1.66
CA LYS A 48 3.95 10.90 1.19
C LYS A 48 5.24 11.18 1.96
N ARG A 49 5.66 12.45 2.03
CA ARG A 49 6.88 12.84 2.75
C ARG A 49 6.81 12.46 4.23
N MET A 50 5.68 12.70 4.88
CA MET A 50 5.48 12.34 6.29
C MET A 50 5.59 10.83 6.51
N ILE A 51 4.95 10.03 5.65
CA ILE A 51 5.00 8.58 5.73
C ILE A 51 6.43 8.07 5.47
N ASP A 52 7.10 8.54 4.40
CA ASP A 52 8.49 8.15 4.11
C ASP A 52 9.44 8.53 5.25
N LEU A 53 9.19 9.63 5.97
CA LEU A 53 9.95 10.01 7.17
C LEU A 53 9.67 9.07 8.36
N ILE A 54 8.42 8.64 8.56
CA ILE A 54 8.08 7.66 9.60
C ILE A 54 8.80 6.34 9.31
N PHE A 55 8.84 5.93 8.04
CA PHE A 55 9.51 4.73 7.56
C PHE A 55 10.91 5.02 6.99
N PHE A 56 11.69 5.90 7.62
CA PHE A 56 12.99 6.36 7.10
C PHE A 56 14.02 5.24 6.83
N TRP A 57 13.86 4.07 7.44
CA TRP A 57 14.69 2.88 7.20
C TRP A 57 14.29 2.08 5.95
N GLN A 58 13.23 2.51 5.25
CA GLN A 58 12.76 1.92 4.01
C GLN A 58 12.89 2.95 2.89
N GLU A 59 13.78 2.68 1.94
CA GLU A 59 14.00 3.56 0.80
C GLU A 59 12.73 3.66 -0.06
N ASP A 60 12.26 4.90 -0.26
CA ASP A 60 11.04 5.24 -0.99
C ASP A 60 9.82 4.38 -0.60
N HIS A 61 9.55 4.26 0.71
CA HIS A 61 8.45 3.45 1.27
C HIS A 61 7.14 3.58 0.49
N CYS A 62 6.65 4.81 0.24
CA CYS A 62 5.37 5.02 -0.45
C CYS A 62 5.39 4.51 -1.90
N TYR A 63 6.53 4.64 -2.60
CA TYR A 63 6.67 4.11 -3.96
C TYR A 63 6.69 2.58 -3.95
N GLN A 64 7.41 1.97 -3.01
CA GLN A 64 7.47 0.51 -2.87
C GLN A 64 6.10 -0.08 -2.50
N SER A 65 5.32 0.61 -1.67
CA SER A 65 3.94 0.26 -1.37
C SER A 65 3.07 0.35 -2.63
N TYR A 66 3.19 1.42 -3.42
CA TYR A 66 2.50 1.53 -4.71
C TYR A 66 2.83 0.39 -5.69
N LEU A 67 4.11 0.02 -5.82
CA LEU A 67 4.50 -1.13 -6.64
C LEU A 67 3.96 -2.45 -6.09
N SER A 68 3.95 -2.60 -4.77
CA SER A 68 3.40 -3.79 -4.11
C SER A 68 1.90 -3.95 -4.34
N GLU A 69 1.15 -2.85 -4.35
CA GLU A 69 -0.27 -2.83 -4.73
C GLU A 69 -0.46 -3.24 -6.19
N LYS A 70 0.31 -2.63 -7.10
CA LYS A 70 0.23 -2.91 -8.54
C LYS A 70 0.50 -4.38 -8.86
N GLU A 71 1.43 -5.00 -8.14
CA GLU A 71 1.77 -6.42 -8.26
C GLU A 71 0.92 -7.34 -7.38
N ARG A 72 -0.04 -6.78 -6.63
CA ARG A 72 -0.89 -7.50 -5.66
C ARG A 72 -0.07 -8.36 -4.70
N LYS A 73 1.09 -7.88 -4.24
CA LYS A 73 2.05 -8.69 -3.47
C LYS A 73 1.46 -9.29 -2.20
N HIS A 74 0.53 -8.58 -1.57
CA HIS A 74 -0.14 -9.02 -0.35
C HIS A 74 -1.36 -9.92 -0.61
N TYR A 75 -1.79 -10.11 -1.86
CA TYR A 75 -2.87 -11.04 -2.18
C TYR A 75 -2.42 -12.48 -1.97
N PRO A 76 -3.32 -13.36 -1.48
CA PRO A 76 -3.09 -14.79 -1.51
C PRO A 76 -2.77 -15.29 -2.92
N GLU A 77 -1.78 -16.18 -3.04
CA GLU A 77 -1.27 -16.68 -4.33
C GLU A 77 -2.36 -17.28 -5.23
N TYR A 78 -3.38 -17.91 -4.64
CA TYR A 78 -4.49 -18.49 -5.39
C TYR A 78 -5.39 -17.44 -6.07
N TYR A 79 -5.43 -16.20 -5.57
CA TYR A 79 -6.11 -15.09 -6.27
C TYR A 79 -5.26 -14.47 -7.38
N LYS A 80 -3.93 -14.68 -7.38
CA LYS A 80 -3.05 -14.19 -8.44
C LYS A 80 -3.11 -15.05 -9.71
N LYS A 81 -3.50 -16.33 -9.60
CA LYS A 81 -3.31 -17.33 -10.65
C LYS A 81 -4.49 -17.56 -11.59
N TYR A 82 -5.50 -16.69 -11.62
CA TYR A 82 -6.60 -16.83 -12.58
C TYR A 82 -6.66 -15.64 -13.53
N ASN A 83 -5.90 -15.75 -14.64
CA ASN A 83 -6.38 -15.21 -15.91
C ASN A 83 -7.55 -16.10 -16.35
N ILE A 84 -8.72 -15.90 -15.75
CA ILE A 84 -9.97 -16.33 -16.39
C ILE A 84 -10.08 -15.42 -17.61
N LYS A 85 -9.62 -15.93 -18.75
CA LYS A 85 -9.91 -15.34 -20.06
C LYS A 85 -11.41 -15.44 -20.31
#